data_AF-A0AAE3UCN6-F1
#
_entry.id   AF-A0AAE3UCN6-F1
#
_cell.length_a   1.000
_cell.length_b   1.000
_cell.length_c   1.000
_cell.angle_alpha   90.00
_cell.angle_beta   90.00
_cell.angle_gamma   90.00
#
_symmetry.space_group_name_H-M   'P 1'
#
loop_
_entity.id
_entity.type
_entity.pdbx_description
1 polymer ?
#
loop_
_entity_poly.entity_id
_entity_poly.type
_entity_poly.pdbx_seq_one_letter_code
_entity_poly.pdbx_strand_id
1 'polypeptide(L)'
;MTSPIRLIGFYIQVFLVVVTIISFLTFQPAGIFLGLIFSFFIGIWQVINAIVCTIRFWNNHQFIRRLFWYWLLVIISLSSFGFLYSQHILSQDISFAILFGLSAITALYYLVITYQLLYSKDSSSSST
;
A
#
# COMPACT_ATOMS: atom_id res chain seq x y z
N MET A 1 4.19 -14.56 19.67
CA MET A 1 5.20 -14.80 18.62
C MET A 1 4.66 -14.37 17.25
N THR A 2 5.11 -13.20 16.80
CA THR A 2 4.94 -12.70 15.42
C THR A 2 5.74 -13.59 14.48
N SER A 3 5.12 -14.04 13.38
CA SER A 3 5.81 -14.89 12.40
C SER A 3 6.96 -14.08 11.76
N PRO A 4 8.21 -14.60 11.74
CA PRO A 4 9.37 -13.87 11.21
C PRO A 4 9.15 -13.40 9.76
N ILE A 5 8.38 -14.17 8.98
CA ILE A 5 7.99 -13.85 7.60
C ILE A 5 7.20 -12.52 7.53
N ARG A 6 6.32 -12.24 8.51
CA ARG A 6 5.52 -11.00 8.54
C ARG A 6 6.37 -9.78 8.87
N LEU A 7 7.32 -9.96 9.79
CA LEU A 7 8.26 -8.91 10.17
C LEU A 7 9.15 -8.53 8.98
N ILE A 8 9.71 -9.54 8.30
CA ILE A 8 10.50 -9.37 7.08
C ILE A 8 9.67 -8.67 5.99
N GLY A 9 8.44 -9.13 5.75
CA GLY A 9 7.55 -8.52 4.76
C GLY A 9 7.23 -7.05 5.06
N PHE A 10 7.07 -6.70 6.34
CA PHE A 10 6.88 -5.30 6.76
C PHE A 10 8.12 -4.44 6.48
N TYR A 11 9.32 -4.91 6.83
CA TYR A 11 10.56 -4.17 6.55
C TYR A 11 10.83 -4.00 5.06
N ILE A 12 10.58 -5.03 4.25
CA ILE A 12 10.69 -4.94 2.79
C ILE A 12 9.73 -3.86 2.27
N GLN A 13 8.49 -3.82 2.78
CA GLN A 13 7.51 -2.82 2.36
C GLN A 13 7.92 -1.40 2.78
N VAL A 14 8.41 -1.20 4.00
CA VAL A 14 8.95 0.10 4.47
C VAL A 14 10.09 0.54 3.55
N PHE A 15 11.06 -0.33 3.32
CA PHE A 15 12.22 -0.05 2.47
C PHE A 15 11.78 0.37 1.06
N LEU A 16 10.87 -0.39 0.44
CA LEU A 16 10.36 -0.06 -0.89
C LEU A 16 9.65 1.30 -0.91
N VAL A 17 8.80 1.60 0.07
CA VAL A 17 8.12 2.91 0.17
C VAL A 17 9.14 4.04 0.27
N VAL A 18 10.19 3.89 1.09
CA VAL A 18 11.26 4.88 1.23
C VAL A 18 12.02 5.07 -0.08
N VAL A 19 12.42 3.98 -0.75
CA VAL A 19 13.11 4.05 -2.05
C VAL A 19 12.24 4.73 -3.11
N THR A 20 10.95 4.44 -3.13
CA THR A 20 9.97 5.07 -4.02
C THR A 20 9.86 6.59 -3.80
N ILE A 21 9.77 7.04 -2.55
CA ILE A 21 9.71 8.47 -2.21
C ILE A 21 11.03 9.16 -2.56
N ILE A 22 12.18 8.58 -2.20
CA ILE A 22 13.49 9.16 -2.50
C ILE A 22 13.68 9.28 -4.01
N SER A 23 13.38 8.22 -4.76
CA SER A 23 13.50 8.21 -6.22
C SER A 23 12.71 9.32 -6.89
N PHE A 24 11.50 9.59 -6.40
CA PHE A 24 10.65 10.68 -6.88
C PHE A 24 11.24 12.07 -6.58
N LEU A 25 11.83 12.26 -5.39
CA LEU A 25 12.40 13.54 -4.97
C LEU A 25 13.73 13.86 -5.67
N THR A 26 14.58 12.86 -5.93
CA THR A 26 15.96 13.12 -6.39
C THR A 26 16.16 13.14 -7.90
N PHE A 27 15.30 12.50 -8.70
CA PHE A 27 15.61 12.23 -10.12
C PHE A 27 14.64 12.85 -11.13
N GLN A 28 14.04 14.02 -10.88
CA GLN A 28 13.08 14.57 -11.86
C GLN A 28 13.74 14.85 -13.23
N PRO A 29 13.16 14.38 -14.36
CA PRO A 29 11.87 13.67 -14.55
C PRO A 29 11.94 12.12 -14.50
N ALA A 30 13.12 11.50 -14.61
CA ALA A 30 13.31 10.05 -14.58
C ALA A 30 12.83 9.37 -13.28
N GLY A 31 12.79 10.11 -12.18
CA GLY A 31 12.38 9.69 -10.85
C GLY A 31 10.89 9.40 -10.74
N ILE A 32 10.05 10.05 -11.56
CA ILE A 32 8.62 9.72 -11.65
C ILE A 32 8.46 8.33 -12.24
N PHE A 33 9.20 8.02 -13.31
CA PHE A 33 9.12 6.73 -13.97
C PHE A 33 9.67 5.60 -13.08
N LEU A 34 10.84 5.80 -12.46
CA LEU A 34 11.41 4.88 -11.47
C LEU A 34 10.48 4.69 -10.27
N GLY A 35 9.92 5.78 -9.75
CA GLY A 35 8.94 5.76 -8.65
C GLY A 35 7.71 4.93 -9.00
N LEU A 36 7.16 5.08 -10.21
CA LEU A 36 6.03 4.29 -10.69
C LEU A 36 6.35 2.80 -10.80
N ILE A 37 7.55 2.44 -11.27
CA ILE A 37 7.98 1.03 -11.33
C ILE A 37 8.03 0.43 -9.92
N PHE A 38 8.66 1.11 -8.95
CA PHE A 38 8.71 0.61 -7.58
C PHE A 38 7.32 0.56 -6.94
N SER A 39 6.49 1.58 -7.17
CA SER A 39 5.08 1.61 -6.77
C SER A 39 4.28 0.43 -7.31
N PHE A 40 4.53 0.01 -8.55
CA PHE A 40 3.89 -1.16 -9.14
C PHE A 40 4.25 -2.46 -8.40
N PHE A 41 5.54 -2.68 -8.12
CA PHE A 41 5.99 -3.85 -7.34
C PHE A 41 5.46 -3.84 -5.90
N ILE A 42 5.44 -2.66 -5.26
CA ILE A 42 4.81 -2.48 -3.94
C ILE A 42 3.34 -2.85 -4.01
N GLY A 43 2.62 -2.38 -5.03
CA GLY A 43 1.21 -2.69 -5.25
C GLY A 43 0.95 -4.19 -5.38
N ILE A 44 1.73 -4.90 -6.20
CA ILE A 44 1.64 -6.36 -6.33
C ILE A 44 1.86 -7.04 -4.97
N TRP A 45 2.92 -6.67 -4.26
CA TRP A 45 3.24 -7.23 -2.95
C TRP A 45 2.11 -7.01 -1.94
N GLN A 46 1.51 -5.82 -1.93
CA GLN A 46 0.40 -5.47 -1.05
C GLN A 46 -0.87 -6.23 -1.40
N VAL A 47 -1.18 -6.39 -2.68
CA VAL A 47 -2.32 -7.20 -3.14
C VAL A 47 -2.18 -8.64 -2.66
N ILE A 48 -1.00 -9.26 -2.86
CA ILE A 48 -0.74 -10.63 -2.43
C ILE A 48 -0.89 -10.75 -0.90
N ASN A 49 -0.26 -9.86 -0.13
CA ASN A 49 -0.37 -9.89 1.33
C ASN A 49 -1.78 -9.60 1.82
N ALA A 50 -2.51 -8.70 1.17
CA ALA A 50 -3.90 -8.39 1.49
C ALA A 50 -4.76 -9.64 1.31
N ILE A 51 -4.64 -10.36 0.19
CA ILE A 51 -5.36 -11.60 -0.08
C ILE A 51 -5.04 -12.67 0.97
N VAL A 52 -3.75 -12.90 1.24
CA VAL A 52 -3.31 -13.86 2.26
C VAL A 52 -3.87 -13.51 3.64
N CYS A 53 -3.91 -12.22 3.98
CA CYS A 53 -4.48 -11.76 5.24
C CYS A 53 -6.01 -11.91 5.29
N THR A 54 -6.73 -11.64 4.19
CA THR A 54 -8.18 -11.89 4.12
C THR A 54 -8.51 -13.33 4.46
N ILE A 55 -7.79 -14.27 3.84
CA ILE A 55 -8.03 -15.72 4.02
C ILE A 55 -7.69 -16.13 5.46
N ARG A 56 -6.52 -15.70 5.97
CA ARG A 56 -6.02 -16.15 7.26
C ARG A 56 -6.75 -15.54 8.46
N PHE A 57 -7.30 -14.34 8.31
CA PHE A 57 -7.97 -13.59 9.37
C PHE A 57 -9.45 -13.37 9.11
N TRP A 58 -10.07 -14.25 8.33
CA TRP A 58 -11.51 -14.20 8.04
C TRP A 58 -12.38 -14.15 9.31
N ASN A 59 -11.94 -14.74 10.41
CA ASN A 59 -12.70 -14.75 11.66
C ASN A 59 -12.55 -13.46 12.49
N ASN A 60 -11.68 -12.52 12.09
CA ASN A 60 -11.48 -11.25 12.79
C ASN A 60 -12.25 -10.12 12.08
N HIS A 61 -13.46 -9.83 12.56
CA HIS A 61 -14.35 -8.81 12.00
C HIS A 61 -13.72 -7.41 11.94
N GLN A 62 -12.93 -7.01 12.94
CA GLN A 62 -12.29 -5.68 12.93
C GLN A 62 -11.25 -5.58 11.81
N PHE A 63 -10.52 -6.68 11.57
CA PHE A 63 -9.51 -6.74 10.52
C PHE A 63 -10.13 -6.71 9.12
N ILE A 64 -11.17 -7.53 8.88
CA ILE A 64 -11.91 -7.52 7.61
C ILE A 64 -12.43 -6.12 7.30
N ARG A 65 -13.00 -5.42 8.29
CA ARG A 65 -13.53 -4.07 8.09
C ARG A 65 -12.46 -3.10 7.60
N ARG A 66 -11.25 -3.13 8.16
CA ARG A 66 -10.13 -2.28 7.73
C ARG A 66 -9.64 -2.67 6.32
N LEU A 67 -9.58 -3.96 6.05
CA LEU A 67 -9.17 -4.46 4.74
C LEU A 67 -10.18 -4.09 3.65
N PHE A 68 -11.48 -4.08 3.97
CA PHE A 68 -12.52 -3.56 3.10
C PHE A 68 -12.30 -2.09 2.74
N TRP A 69 -12.01 -1.24 3.73
CA TRP A 69 -11.68 0.18 3.46
C TRP A 69 -10.43 0.35 2.61
N TYR A 70 -9.41 -0.48 2.79
CA TYR A 70 -8.23 -0.51 1.93
C TYR A 70 -8.61 -0.83 0.48
N TRP A 71 -9.39 -1.89 0.24
CA TRP A 71 -9.83 -2.26 -1.11
C TRP A 71 -10.71 -1.19 -1.75
N LEU A 72 -11.61 -0.58 -0.98
CA LEU A 72 -12.43 0.54 -1.46
C LEU A 72 -11.54 1.71 -1.91
N LEU A 73 -10.52 2.05 -1.13
CA LEU A 73 -9.58 3.13 -1.45
C LEU A 73 -8.76 2.80 -2.72
N VAL A 74 -8.35 1.54 -2.92
CA VAL A 74 -7.70 1.08 -4.16
C VAL A 74 -8.62 1.25 -5.37
N ILE A 75 -9.88 0.80 -5.27
CA ILE A 75 -10.86 0.88 -6.36
C ILE A 75 -11.14 2.35 -6.72
N ILE A 76 -11.37 3.21 -5.72
CA ILE A 76 -11.59 4.64 -5.95
C ILE A 76 -10.38 5.27 -6.64
N SER A 77 -9.17 4.98 -6.15
CA SER A 77 -7.93 5.52 -6.72
C SER A 77 -7.76 5.13 -8.19
N LEU A 78 -7.96 3.85 -8.53
CA LEU A 78 -7.85 3.35 -9.90
C LEU A 78 -8.95 3.91 -10.80
N SER A 79 -10.18 4.02 -10.29
CA SER A 79 -11.33 4.53 -11.05
C SER A 79 -11.20 6.03 -11.35
N SER A 80 -10.80 6.82 -10.35
CA SER A 80 -10.53 8.26 -10.51
C SER A 80 -9.38 8.50 -11.49
N PHE A 81 -8.29 7.74 -11.38
CA PHE A 81 -7.18 7.85 -12.32
C PHE A 81 -7.60 7.45 -13.75
N GLY A 82 -8.30 6.33 -13.92
CA GLY A 82 -8.77 5.86 -15.22
C GLY A 82 -9.70 6.86 -15.90
N PHE A 83 -10.59 7.50 -15.12
CA PHE A 83 -11.46 8.56 -15.62
C PHE A 83 -10.67 9.81 -16.08
N LEU A 84 -9.77 10.32 -15.22
CA LEU A 84 -8.95 11.50 -15.53
C LEU A 84 -8.06 11.27 -16.76
N TYR A 85 -7.51 10.07 -16.90
CA TYR A 85 -6.68 9.68 -18.04
C TYR A 85 -7.51 9.54 -19.33
N SER A 86 -8.67 8.87 -19.27
CA SER A 86 -9.55 8.65 -20.42
C SER A 86 -10.08 9.95 -21.04
N GLN A 87 -10.38 10.94 -20.20
CA GLN A 87 -10.89 12.24 -20.65
C GLN A 87 -9.78 13.20 -21.11
N HIS A 88 -8.50 12.80 -21.05
CA HIS A 88 -7.34 13.65 -21.35
C HIS A 88 -7.38 15.04 -20.66
N ILE A 89 -7.99 15.11 -19.47
CA ILE A 89 -8.20 16.39 -18.75
C ILE A 89 -6.87 16.98 -18.26
N LEU A 90 -5.88 16.12 -18.02
CA LEU A 90 -4.58 16.48 -17.45
C LEU A 90 -3.45 16.10 -18.42
N SER A 91 -2.33 16.82 -18.32
CA SER A 91 -1.10 16.39 -19.00
C SER A 91 -0.65 15.03 -18.46
N GLN A 92 0.09 14.30 -19.30
CA GLN A 92 0.60 12.97 -18.97
C GLN A 92 1.46 12.98 -17.69
N ASP A 93 2.30 14.00 -17.52
CA ASP A 93 3.17 14.15 -16.34
C ASP A 93 2.37 14.37 -15.05
N ILE A 94 1.32 15.21 -15.11
CA ILE A 94 0.44 15.46 -13.96
C ILE A 94 -0.35 14.19 -13.63
N SER A 95 -0.83 13.47 -14.66
CA SER A 95 -1.54 12.20 -14.48
C SER A 95 -0.65 11.17 -13.77
N PHE A 96 0.60 11.02 -14.19
CA PHE A 96 1.56 10.12 -13.56
C PHE A 96 1.94 10.54 -12.13
N ALA A 97 2.07 11.84 -11.86
CA ALA A 97 2.29 12.33 -10.50
C ALA A 97 1.11 12.02 -9.58
N ILE A 98 -0.13 12.15 -10.07
CA ILE A 98 -1.34 11.77 -9.31
C ILE A 98 -1.37 10.27 -9.06
N LEU A 99 -1.09 9.44 -10.07
CA LEU A 99 -1.04 7.98 -9.93
C LEU A 99 0.00 7.56 -8.87
N PHE A 100 1.17 8.18 -8.91
CA PHE A 100 2.22 7.99 -7.92
C PHE A 100 1.74 8.37 -6.52
N GLY A 101 1.14 9.55 -6.36
CA GLY A 101 0.62 10.02 -5.08
C GLY A 101 -0.45 9.09 -4.50
N LEU A 102 -1.41 8.65 -5.32
CA LEU A 102 -2.43 7.68 -4.92
C LEU A 102 -1.83 6.34 -4.52
N SER A 103 -0.82 5.85 -5.26
CA SER A 103 -0.09 4.62 -4.92
C SER A 103 0.70 4.73 -3.61
N ALA A 104 1.27 5.89 -3.32
CA ALA A 104 1.96 6.12 -2.04
C ALA A 104 0.96 6.12 -0.88
N ILE A 105 -0.20 6.75 -1.04
CA ILE A 105 -1.27 6.79 -0.02
C ILE A 105 -1.81 5.38 0.26
N THR A 106 -2.13 4.61 -0.79
CA THR A 106 -2.59 3.21 -0.62
C THR A 106 -1.53 2.38 0.10
N ALA A 107 -0.26 2.60 -0.23
CA ALA A 107 0.83 1.87 0.37
C ALA A 107 1.06 2.19 1.85
N LEU A 108 0.97 3.46 2.23
CA LEU A 108 1.04 3.90 3.62
C LEU A 108 -0.15 3.38 4.42
N TYR A 109 -1.36 3.42 3.86
CA TYR A 109 -2.55 2.90 4.53
C TYR A 109 -2.44 1.40 4.80
N TYR A 110 -1.95 0.63 3.81
CA TYR A 110 -1.69 -0.79 4.01
C TYR A 110 -0.63 -1.05 5.08
N LEU A 111 0.43 -0.23 5.13
CA LEU A 111 1.49 -0.32 6.13
C LEU A 111 0.95 -0.14 7.56
N VAL A 112 0.00 0.79 7.75
CA VAL A 112 -0.72 0.97 9.03
C VAL A 112 -1.50 -0.28 9.42
N ILE A 113 -2.20 -0.90 8.47
CA ILE A 113 -2.94 -2.15 8.71
C ILE A 113 -1.97 -3.27 9.13
N THR A 114 -0.85 -3.43 8.42
CA THR A 114 0.16 -4.46 8.72
C THR A 114 0.83 -4.22 10.08
N TYR A 115 1.13 -2.97 10.42
CA TYR A 115 1.66 -2.60 11.73
C TYR A 115 0.69 -3.01 12.87
N GLN A 116 -0.59 -2.66 12.75
CA GLN A 116 -1.59 -3.01 13.75
C GLN A 116 -1.78 -4.53 13.90
N LEU A 117 -1.65 -5.29 12.81
CA LEU A 117 -1.63 -6.75 12.86
C LEU A 117 -0.43 -7.32 13.61
N LEU A 118 0.75 -6.69 13.50
CA LEU A 118 1.95 -7.13 14.21
C LEU A 118 1.79 -6.91 15.73
N TYR A 119 1.24 -5.77 16.14
CA TYR A 119 1.18 -5.35 17.55
C TYR A 119 -0.14 -5.66 18.28
N SER A 120 -1.20 -6.06 17.57
CA SER A 120 -2.48 -6.46 18.20
C SER A 120 -2.41 -7.79 18.97
N LYS A 121 -1.33 -8.55 18.84
CA LYS A 121 -1.17 -9.87 19.47
C LYS A 121 -0.52 -9.81 20.86
N ASP A 122 0.12 -8.69 21.20
CA ASP A 122 0.86 -8.55 22.47
C ASP A 122 0.01 -7.94 23.59
N SER A 123 -1.09 -7.27 23.27
CA SER A 123 -2.00 -6.66 24.25
C SER A 123 -3.03 -7.63 24.85
N SER A 124 -3.26 -8.80 24.23
CA SER A 124 -4.18 -9.81 24.78
C SER A 124 -3.51 -10.79 25.74
N SER A 125 -2.18 -10.76 25.87
CA SER A 125 -1.40 -11.62 26.78
C SER A 125 -1.02 -10.96 28.10
N SER A 126 -1.31 -9.67 28.30
CA SER A 126 -0.94 -8.90 29.49
C SER A 126 -2.09 -8.70 30.49
N SER A 127 -3.21 -9.43 30.32
CA SER A 127 -4.41 -9.30 31.16
C SER A 127 -4.72 -10.56 32.01
N THR A 128 -3.70 -11.33 32.38
CA THR A 128 -3.81 -12.45 33.32
C THR A 128 -2.78 -12.32 34.42
#